data_AF-A0A0C9TNM6-F1
#
_entry.id   AF-A0A0C9TNM6-F1
#
_cell.length_a   1.000
_cell.length_b   1.000
_cell.length_c   1.000
_cell.angle_alpha   90.00
_cell.angle_beta   90.00
_cell.angle_gamma   90.00
#
_symmetry.space_group_name_H-M   'P 1'
#
loop_
_entity.id
_entity.type
_entity.pdbx_description
1 polymer ?
#
loop_
_entity_poly.entity_id
_entity_poly.type
_entity_poly.pdbx_seq_one_letter_code
_entity_poly.pdbx_strand_id
1 'polypeptide(L)'
;PDDHPDHPGQFKGMAKLLEERGLFEEAKLQAQCPNFKCEDITAACCCHCVLFNQPDFQNQKPAIFELVESHGHVVFFYPKFHCELNFIEQCWGYAKMHYRMLPLTKNEAEMEKNVIASLDKVDINKIRRFANRSAWFIDAYRHGLTGAQAVWANKNIRDTGFFQTLSWKS
;
A
#
# COMPACT_ATOMS: atom_id res chain seq x y z
N PRO A 1 -24.80 -13.32 -10.70
CA PRO A 1 -25.07 -12.76 -12.04
C PRO A 1 -26.41 -12.03 -12.03
N ASP A 2 -26.55 -10.96 -12.80
CA ASP A 2 -27.79 -10.17 -12.82
C ASP A 2 -28.94 -10.91 -13.52
N ASP A 3 -28.60 -11.96 -14.28
CA ASP A 3 -29.51 -12.88 -14.97
C ASP A 3 -29.81 -14.16 -14.17
N HIS A 4 -29.45 -14.23 -12.88
CA HIS A 4 -29.79 -15.40 -12.06
C HIS A 4 -31.31 -15.46 -11.81
N PRO A 5 -31.98 -16.60 -12.08
CA PRO A 5 -33.45 -16.69 -12.08
C PRO A 5 -34.08 -16.35 -10.72
N ASP A 6 -33.49 -16.82 -9.62
CA ASP A 6 -34.08 -16.62 -8.27
C ASP A 6 -33.38 -15.54 -7.42
N HIS A 7 -32.11 -15.24 -7.70
CA HIS A 7 -31.22 -14.44 -6.85
C HIS A 7 -30.29 -13.53 -7.68
N PRO A 8 -30.85 -12.64 -8.52
CA PRO A 8 -30.06 -11.75 -9.36
C PRO A 8 -29.18 -10.83 -8.49
N GLY A 9 -27.91 -10.71 -8.85
CA GLY A 9 -26.92 -9.88 -8.15
C GLY A 9 -26.49 -10.37 -6.74
N GLN A 10 -27.05 -11.47 -6.24
CA GLN A 10 -26.67 -11.98 -4.91
C GLN A 10 -25.43 -12.88 -4.96
N PHE A 11 -24.67 -12.86 -3.87
CA PHE A 11 -23.53 -13.76 -3.70
C PHE A 11 -24.02 -15.20 -3.50
N LYS A 12 -23.57 -16.12 -4.36
CA LYS A 12 -23.97 -17.53 -4.36
C LYS A 12 -23.63 -18.31 -3.07
N GLY A 13 -22.71 -17.80 -2.25
CA GLY A 13 -22.23 -18.46 -1.04
C GLY A 13 -20.95 -19.30 -1.27
N MET A 14 -20.07 -19.31 -0.26
CA MET A 14 -18.75 -19.95 -0.37
C MET A 14 -18.83 -21.47 -0.56
N ALA A 15 -19.75 -22.14 0.13
CA ALA A 15 -19.95 -23.59 -0.04
C ALA A 15 -20.33 -23.93 -1.48
N LYS A 16 -21.22 -23.15 -2.10
CA LYS A 16 -21.63 -23.39 -3.49
C LYS A 16 -20.49 -23.19 -4.48
N LEU A 17 -19.66 -22.16 -4.26
CA LEU A 17 -18.45 -21.93 -5.06
C LEU A 17 -17.44 -23.09 -4.94
N LEU A 18 -17.32 -23.71 -3.76
CA LEU A 18 -16.47 -24.89 -3.57
C LEU A 18 -17.04 -26.12 -4.28
N GLU A 19 -18.35 -26.35 -4.23
CA GLU A 19 -19.00 -27.43 -5.01
C GLU A 19 -18.78 -27.25 -6.53
N GLU A 20 -18.93 -26.02 -7.04
CA GLU A 20 -18.67 -25.69 -8.45
C GLU A 20 -17.21 -25.97 -8.86
N ARG A 21 -16.29 -26.01 -7.90
CA ARG A 21 -14.86 -26.34 -8.07
C ARG A 21 -14.54 -27.82 -7.83
N GLY A 22 -15.52 -28.65 -7.52
CA GLY A 22 -15.34 -30.06 -7.19
C GLY A 22 -14.85 -30.34 -5.76
N LEU A 23 -14.84 -29.32 -4.90
CA LEU A 23 -14.40 -29.40 -3.49
C LEU A 23 -15.59 -29.69 -2.57
N PHE A 24 -16.20 -30.87 -2.76
CA PHE A 24 -17.46 -31.23 -2.11
C PHE A 24 -17.32 -31.50 -0.61
N GLU A 25 -16.17 -32.00 -0.15
CA GLU A 25 -15.95 -32.25 1.28
C GLU A 25 -15.68 -30.93 2.02
N GLU A 26 -14.93 -30.04 1.40
CA GLU A 26 -14.64 -28.71 1.91
C GLU A 26 -15.89 -27.81 1.93
N ALA A 27 -16.81 -28.01 0.98
CA ALA A 27 -18.09 -27.31 0.97
C ALA A 27 -18.98 -27.63 2.19
N LYS A 28 -18.74 -28.76 2.88
CA LYS A 28 -19.46 -29.14 4.11
C LYS A 28 -18.90 -28.48 5.36
N LEU A 29 -17.76 -27.80 5.26
CA LEU A 29 -17.20 -27.06 6.38
C LEU A 29 -18.10 -25.89 6.76
N GLN A 30 -17.91 -25.37 7.98
CA GLN A 30 -18.51 -24.09 8.34
C GLN A 30 -18.08 -23.00 7.35
N ALA A 31 -18.96 -22.03 7.09
CA ALA A 31 -18.68 -20.95 6.16
C ALA A 31 -17.40 -20.17 6.52
N GLN A 32 -17.21 -19.90 7.82
CA GLN A 32 -16.08 -19.15 8.37
C GLN A 32 -15.79 -19.56 9.82
N CYS A 33 -14.54 -19.41 10.27
CA CYS A 33 -14.19 -19.51 11.68
C CYS A 33 -14.72 -18.29 12.49
N PRO A 34 -14.83 -18.41 13.83
CA PRO A 34 -15.23 -17.30 14.69
C PRO A 34 -14.39 -16.04 14.45
N ASN A 35 -15.06 -14.89 14.31
CA ASN A 35 -14.44 -13.58 14.05
C ASN A 35 -13.54 -13.51 12.79
N PHE A 36 -13.75 -14.40 11.79
CA PHE A 36 -12.88 -14.51 10.61
C PHE A 36 -11.41 -14.80 10.95
N LYS A 37 -11.15 -15.41 12.10
CA LYS A 37 -9.81 -15.79 12.55
C LYS A 37 -9.63 -17.29 12.40
N CYS A 38 -8.91 -17.68 11.36
CA CYS A 38 -8.43 -19.05 11.22
C CYS A 38 -7.12 -19.18 12.01
N GLU A 39 -6.99 -20.19 12.87
CA GLU A 39 -5.75 -20.45 13.62
C GLU A 39 -4.59 -20.80 12.68
N ASP A 40 -4.89 -21.61 11.67
CA ASP A 40 -4.00 -21.94 10.57
C ASP A 40 -4.66 -21.51 9.26
N ILE A 41 -4.07 -20.51 8.60
CA ILE A 41 -4.53 -19.99 7.31
C ILE A 41 -4.24 -20.94 6.15
N THR A 42 -3.50 -22.01 6.36
CA THR A 42 -3.22 -23.05 5.37
C THR A 42 -4.08 -24.30 5.55
N ALA A 43 -4.76 -24.42 6.70
CA ALA A 43 -5.64 -25.54 7.00
C ALA A 43 -7.04 -25.37 6.38
N ALA A 44 -7.66 -26.49 6.00
CA ALA A 44 -9.05 -26.53 5.55
C ALA A 44 -10.06 -26.46 6.71
N CYS A 45 -10.03 -25.38 7.50
CA CYS A 45 -10.85 -25.22 8.71
C CYS A 45 -12.25 -24.63 8.47
N CYS A 46 -12.46 -23.96 7.33
CA CYS A 46 -13.73 -23.37 6.92
C CYS A 46 -13.74 -23.12 5.41
N CYS A 47 -14.93 -22.95 4.80
CA CYS A 47 -15.07 -22.67 3.38
C CYS A 47 -14.28 -21.43 2.96
N HIS A 48 -14.29 -20.39 3.78
CA HIS A 48 -13.52 -19.17 3.57
C HIS A 48 -12.01 -19.43 3.42
N CYS A 49 -11.42 -20.24 4.31
CA CYS A 49 -9.99 -20.54 4.27
C CYS A 49 -9.62 -21.36 3.03
N VAL A 50 -10.43 -22.37 2.70
CA VAL A 50 -10.22 -23.19 1.51
C VAL A 50 -10.31 -22.36 0.24
N LEU A 51 -11.32 -21.49 0.14
CA LEU A 51 -11.52 -20.61 -1.01
C LEU A 51 -10.40 -19.57 -1.14
N PHE A 52 -9.96 -18.98 -0.03
CA PHE A 52 -8.84 -18.03 0.01
C PHE A 52 -7.53 -18.62 -0.52
N ASN A 53 -7.31 -19.92 -0.30
CA ASN A 53 -6.12 -20.63 -0.77
C ASN A 53 -6.25 -21.23 -2.18
N GLN A 54 -7.38 -21.02 -2.87
CA GLN A 54 -7.49 -21.47 -4.24
C GLN A 54 -6.52 -20.68 -5.16
N PRO A 55 -5.92 -21.33 -6.17
CA PRO A 55 -4.90 -20.69 -7.01
C PRO A 55 -5.38 -19.41 -7.70
N ASP A 56 -6.62 -19.36 -8.17
CA ASP A 56 -7.18 -18.16 -8.82
C ASP A 56 -7.37 -17.02 -7.81
N PHE A 57 -7.79 -17.30 -6.58
CA PHE A 57 -7.88 -16.28 -5.53
C PHE A 57 -6.50 -15.76 -5.11
N GLN A 58 -5.51 -16.64 -4.96
CA GLN A 58 -4.14 -16.25 -4.61
C GLN A 58 -3.46 -15.45 -5.73
N ASN A 59 -3.75 -15.78 -7.00
CA ASN A 59 -3.17 -15.12 -8.16
C ASN A 59 -4.00 -13.93 -8.65
N GLN A 60 -5.19 -13.70 -8.12
CA GLN A 60 -6.03 -12.57 -8.50
C GLN A 60 -5.33 -11.26 -8.12
N LYS A 61 -5.03 -10.45 -9.13
CA LYS A 61 -4.52 -9.09 -8.90
C LYS A 61 -5.62 -8.24 -8.27
N PRO A 62 -5.30 -7.36 -7.30
CA PRO A 62 -6.25 -6.38 -6.80
C PRO A 62 -6.78 -5.52 -7.95
N ALA A 63 -8.06 -5.15 -7.94
CA ALA A 63 -8.67 -4.34 -9.01
C ALA A 63 -7.91 -3.02 -9.27
N ILE A 64 -7.29 -2.43 -8.25
CA ILE A 64 -6.45 -1.23 -8.40
C ILE A 64 -5.17 -1.49 -9.19
N PHE A 65 -4.59 -2.69 -9.11
CA PHE A 65 -3.44 -3.07 -9.94
C PHE A 65 -3.86 -3.12 -11.40
N GLU A 66 -4.93 -3.85 -11.71
CA GLU A 66 -5.44 -3.99 -13.08
C GLU A 66 -5.81 -2.63 -13.68
N LEU A 67 -6.47 -1.77 -12.90
CA LEU A 67 -6.82 -0.43 -13.34
C LEU A 67 -5.58 0.40 -13.68
N VAL A 68 -4.57 0.42 -12.81
CA VAL A 68 -3.39 1.28 -13.00
C VAL A 68 -2.48 0.72 -14.09
N GLU A 69 -2.28 -0.61 -14.14
CA GLU A 69 -1.52 -1.28 -15.21
C GLU A 69 -2.19 -1.13 -16.58
N SER A 70 -3.52 -1.18 -16.67
CA SER A 70 -4.24 -0.97 -17.95
C SER A 70 -4.06 0.43 -18.53
N HIS A 71 -3.68 1.40 -17.70
CA HIS A 71 -3.34 2.76 -18.11
C HIS A 71 -1.83 2.95 -18.37
N GLY A 72 -1.04 1.86 -18.37
CA GLY A 72 0.40 1.89 -18.66
C GLY A 72 1.27 2.36 -17.49
N HIS A 73 0.75 2.38 -16.28
CA HIS A 73 1.47 2.78 -15.08
C HIS A 73 1.96 1.57 -14.28
N VAL A 74 3.04 1.76 -13.51
CA VAL A 74 3.56 0.74 -12.59
C VAL A 74 3.03 1.00 -11.18
N VAL A 75 2.57 -0.06 -10.50
CA VAL A 75 2.09 0.02 -9.13
C VAL A 75 3.11 -0.57 -8.17
N PHE A 76 3.40 0.16 -7.09
CA PHE A 76 4.23 -0.31 -5.99
C PHE A 76 3.48 -0.14 -4.68
N PHE A 77 3.40 -1.20 -3.88
CA PHE A 77 2.96 -1.10 -2.50
C PHE A 77 4.14 -0.93 -1.56
N TYR A 78 4.02 0.04 -0.65
CA TYR A 78 4.98 0.21 0.42
C TYR A 78 4.67 -0.76 1.57
N PRO A 79 5.70 -1.31 2.23
CA PRO A 79 5.51 -2.03 3.48
C PRO A 79 4.72 -1.21 4.50
N LYS A 80 3.80 -1.87 5.21
CA LYS A 80 3.02 -1.21 6.28
C LYS A 80 3.97 -0.72 7.37
N PHE A 81 3.65 0.43 7.96
CA PHE A 81 4.40 1.07 9.06
C PHE A 81 5.83 1.55 8.72
N HIS A 82 6.15 1.69 7.43
CA HIS A 82 7.45 2.20 6.96
C HIS A 82 7.30 3.50 6.16
N CYS A 83 6.86 4.57 6.83
CA CYS A 83 6.59 5.86 6.18
C CYS A 83 7.85 6.52 5.58
N GLU A 84 9.04 6.18 6.09
CA GLU A 84 10.33 6.61 5.57
C GLU A 84 10.62 6.15 4.13
N LEU A 85 9.94 5.09 3.67
CA LEU A 85 10.06 4.58 2.30
C LEU A 85 9.20 5.35 1.30
N ASN A 86 8.20 6.08 1.77
CA ASN A 86 7.32 6.87 0.93
C ASN A 86 7.72 8.35 0.96
N PHE A 87 8.46 8.82 -0.04
CA PHE A 87 9.01 10.18 -0.05
C PHE A 87 7.94 11.28 -0.03
N ILE A 88 6.70 10.99 -0.44
CA ILE A 88 5.59 11.97 -0.40
C ILE A 88 5.28 12.40 1.04
N GLU A 89 5.55 11.57 2.05
CA GLU A 89 5.36 11.90 3.46
C GLU A 89 6.27 13.07 3.88
N GLN A 90 7.47 13.17 3.30
CA GLN A 90 8.37 14.30 3.52
C GLN A 90 7.90 15.55 2.79
N CYS A 91 7.33 15.41 1.58
CA CYS A 91 6.68 16.52 0.88
C CYS A 91 5.54 17.10 1.72
N TRP A 92 4.64 16.24 2.22
CA TRP A 92 3.56 16.64 3.12
C TRP A 92 4.08 17.25 4.42
N GLY A 93 5.14 16.69 5.01
CA GLY A 93 5.78 17.26 6.20
C GLY A 93 6.26 18.69 5.97
N TYR A 94 6.91 18.95 4.83
CA TYR A 94 7.41 20.27 4.46
C TYR A 94 6.26 21.26 4.16
N ALA A 95 5.26 20.83 3.40
CA ALA A 95 4.08 21.66 3.12
C ALA A 95 3.32 22.01 4.41
N LYS A 96 3.10 21.04 5.30
CA LYS A 96 2.46 21.28 6.61
C LYS A 96 3.26 22.24 7.48
N MET A 97 4.60 22.17 7.45
CA MET A 97 5.44 23.13 8.16
C MET A 97 5.17 24.56 7.67
N HIS A 98 5.15 24.79 6.35
CA HIS A 98 4.82 26.10 5.78
C HIS A 98 3.42 26.56 6.13
N TYR A 99 2.43 25.69 5.99
CA TYR A 99 1.05 25.99 6.32
C TYR A 99 0.90 26.46 7.77
N ARG A 100 1.57 25.79 8.71
CA ARG A 100 1.55 26.14 10.15
C ARG A 100 2.17 27.50 10.48
N MET A 101 2.97 28.07 9.57
CA MET A 101 3.53 29.42 9.73
C MET A 101 2.59 30.52 9.22
N LEU A 102 1.49 30.14 8.54
CA LEU A 102 0.50 31.09 8.05
C LEU A 102 -0.49 31.46 9.17
N PRO A 103 -1.18 32.61 9.04
CA PRO A 103 -2.27 32.97 9.93
C PRO A 103 -3.40 31.93 9.92
N LEU A 104 -4.17 31.87 11.00
CA LEU A 104 -5.38 31.04 11.04
C LEU A 104 -6.38 31.51 9.98
N THR A 105 -6.90 30.54 9.23
CA THR A 105 -7.92 30.75 8.20
C THR A 105 -9.31 30.88 8.80
N LYS A 106 -10.17 31.69 8.18
CA LYS A 106 -11.56 31.90 8.64
C LYS A 106 -12.57 30.99 7.95
N ASN A 107 -12.24 30.51 6.75
CA ASN A 107 -13.11 29.64 5.96
C ASN A 107 -12.29 28.64 5.13
N GLU A 108 -12.99 27.71 4.51
CA GLU A 108 -12.40 26.62 3.72
C GLU A 108 -11.68 27.12 2.45
N ALA A 109 -12.23 28.12 1.75
CA ALA A 109 -11.60 28.66 0.54
C ALA A 109 -10.22 29.29 0.83
N GLU A 110 -10.09 29.98 1.96
CA GLU A 110 -8.81 30.50 2.44
C GLU A 110 -7.85 29.37 2.81
N MET A 111 -8.36 28.32 3.48
CA MET A 111 -7.58 27.13 3.82
C MET A 111 -7.04 26.43 2.57
N GLU A 112 -7.88 26.19 1.57
CA GLU A 112 -7.50 25.55 0.31
C GLU A 112 -6.39 26.35 -0.40
N LYS A 113 -6.56 27.68 -0.52
CA LYS A 113 -5.54 28.55 -1.10
C LYS A 113 -4.21 28.47 -0.36
N ASN A 114 -4.25 28.43 0.98
CA ASN A 114 -3.06 28.31 1.81
C ASN A 114 -2.40 26.94 1.71
N VAL A 115 -3.18 25.86 1.55
CA VAL A 115 -2.66 24.51 1.30
C VAL A 115 -1.94 24.46 -0.04
N ILE A 116 -2.57 24.95 -1.13
CA ILE A 116 -1.95 25.00 -2.46
C ILE A 116 -0.65 25.81 -2.42
N ALA A 117 -0.69 27.01 -1.83
CA ALA A 117 0.50 27.86 -1.71
C ALA A 117 1.63 27.21 -0.88
N SER A 118 1.29 26.38 0.09
CA SER A 118 2.26 25.62 0.90
C SER A 118 2.85 24.43 0.14
N LEU A 119 2.04 23.76 -0.68
CA LEU A 119 2.49 22.69 -1.57
C LEU A 119 3.46 23.21 -2.64
N ASP A 120 3.21 24.40 -3.20
CA ASP A 120 4.09 25.06 -4.17
C ASP A 120 5.49 25.39 -3.61
N LYS A 121 5.67 25.38 -2.27
CA LYS A 121 7.00 25.55 -1.65
C LYS A 121 7.87 24.29 -1.71
N VAL A 122 7.28 23.13 -2.03
CA VAL A 122 7.99 21.87 -2.25
C VAL A 122 8.59 21.86 -3.65
N ASP A 123 9.71 22.57 -3.84
CA ASP A 123 10.38 22.61 -5.14
C ASP A 123 10.97 21.26 -5.55
N ILE A 124 11.27 21.13 -6.85
CA ILE A 124 11.78 19.90 -7.45
C ILE A 124 13.08 19.38 -6.81
N ASN A 125 13.95 20.26 -6.30
CA ASN A 125 15.18 19.83 -5.63
C ASN A 125 14.87 19.20 -4.27
N LYS A 126 13.84 19.69 -3.55
CA LYS A 126 13.37 19.05 -2.32
C LYS A 126 12.78 17.68 -2.61
N ILE A 127 11.93 17.57 -3.63
CA ILE A 127 11.33 16.29 -4.05
C ILE A 127 12.44 15.27 -4.34
N ARG A 128 13.45 15.64 -5.14
CA ARG A 128 14.60 14.78 -5.44
C ARG A 128 15.37 14.36 -4.19
N ARG A 129 15.62 15.28 -3.26
CA ARG A 129 16.29 14.98 -1.99
C ARG A 129 15.47 14.01 -1.12
N PHE A 130 14.15 14.17 -1.08
CA PHE A 130 13.28 13.26 -0.34
C PHE A 130 13.23 11.87 -0.96
N ALA A 131 13.13 11.78 -2.29
CA ALA A 131 13.19 10.52 -3.02
C ALA A 131 14.52 9.79 -2.78
N ASN A 132 15.65 10.49 -2.88
CA ASN A 132 16.97 9.92 -2.60
C ASN A 132 17.08 9.41 -1.15
N ARG A 133 16.52 10.15 -0.18
CA ARG A 133 16.49 9.70 1.22
C ARG A 133 15.73 8.39 1.37
N SER A 134 14.55 8.28 0.76
CA SER A 134 13.75 7.05 0.80
C SER A 134 14.48 5.90 0.09
N ALA A 135 15.18 6.16 -1.02
CA ALA A 135 16.00 5.17 -1.70
C ALA A 135 17.13 4.63 -0.80
N TRP A 136 17.77 5.46 0.03
CA TRP A 136 18.77 4.97 0.97
C TRP A 136 18.18 4.16 2.12
N PHE A 137 16.97 4.50 2.60
CA PHE A 137 16.27 3.61 3.54
C PHE A 137 15.96 2.25 2.92
N ILE A 138 15.51 2.23 1.66
CA ILE A 138 15.29 0.97 0.92
C ILE A 138 16.60 0.17 0.85
N ASP A 139 17.71 0.81 0.51
CA ASP A 139 19.01 0.15 0.43
C ASP A 139 19.48 -0.39 1.78
N ALA A 140 19.37 0.40 2.85
CA ALA A 140 19.71 -0.04 4.20
C ALA A 140 18.89 -1.26 4.63
N TYR A 141 17.59 -1.27 4.36
CA TYR A 141 16.72 -2.42 4.68
C TYR A 141 17.04 -3.65 3.83
N ARG A 142 17.43 -3.49 2.56
CA ARG A 142 17.93 -4.60 1.74
C ARG A 142 19.18 -5.25 2.32
N HIS A 143 20.02 -4.47 3.01
CA HIS A 143 21.19 -4.96 3.73
C HIS A 143 20.89 -5.45 5.16
N GLY A 144 19.60 -5.55 5.54
CA GLY A 144 19.18 -6.09 6.83
C GLY A 144 19.32 -5.12 8.01
N LEU A 145 19.52 -3.83 7.76
CA LEU A 145 19.62 -2.83 8.83
C LEU A 145 18.24 -2.58 9.46
N THR A 146 18.22 -2.34 10.77
CA THR A 146 17.03 -1.86 11.48
C THR A 146 16.76 -0.38 11.17
N GLY A 147 15.56 0.11 11.48
CA GLY A 147 15.20 1.53 11.31
C GLY A 147 16.18 2.49 12.01
N ALA A 148 16.61 2.16 13.22
CA ALA A 148 17.59 2.99 13.95
C ALA A 148 18.97 3.01 13.28
N GLN A 149 19.45 1.85 12.78
CA GLN A 149 20.71 1.75 12.05
C GLN A 149 20.63 2.48 10.69
N ALA A 150 19.51 2.35 9.98
CA ALA A 150 19.28 3.04 8.71
C ALA A 150 19.26 4.57 8.90
N VAL A 151 18.65 5.07 9.98
CA VAL A 151 18.70 6.51 10.33
C VAL A 151 20.14 6.95 10.59
N TRP A 152 20.92 6.18 11.35
CA TRP A 152 22.31 6.50 11.65
C TRP A 152 23.18 6.53 10.39
N ALA A 153 23.07 5.52 9.53
CA ALA A 153 23.79 5.44 8.26
C ALA A 153 23.43 6.63 7.34
N ASN A 154 22.15 6.96 7.23
CA ASN A 154 21.67 8.09 6.43
C ASN A 154 22.13 9.45 6.94
N LYS A 155 22.39 9.59 8.25
CA LYS A 155 22.95 10.81 8.82
C LYS A 155 24.41 10.99 8.40
N ASN A 156 25.22 9.93 8.50
CA ASN A 156 26.64 9.99 8.17
C ASN A 156 26.89 10.24 6.67
N ILE A 157 26.05 9.71 5.78
CA ILE A 157 26.14 9.95 4.33
C ILE A 157 25.93 11.44 3.99
N ARG A 158 25.03 12.12 4.71
CA ARG A 158 24.81 13.56 4.54
C ARG A 158 26.01 14.39 4.98
N ASP A 159 26.66 13.97 6.06
CA ASP A 159 27.81 14.67 6.65
C ASP A 159 29.10 14.47 5.82
N THR A 160 29.19 13.39 5.05
CA THR A 160 30.37 13.02 4.24
C THR A 160 30.30 13.45 2.76
N GLY A 161 29.18 14.04 2.30
CA GLY A 161 29.09 14.64 0.96
C GLY A 161 29.12 13.66 -0.22
N PHE A 162 28.92 12.35 0.01
CA PHE A 162 28.95 11.34 -1.05
C PHE A 162 27.64 11.35 -1.86
N PHE A 163 27.57 12.25 -2.85
CA PHE A 163 26.49 12.26 -3.85
C PHE A 163 26.74 11.18 -4.91
N GLN A 164 26.45 9.91 -4.59
CA GLN A 164 26.24 8.91 -5.64
C GLN A 164 24.78 8.95 -6.08
N THR A 165 24.55 9.50 -7.27
CA THR A 165 23.30 9.39 -8.00
C THR A 165 23.06 7.93 -8.38
N LEU A 166 22.13 7.26 -7.70
CA LEU A 166 21.62 5.97 -8.14
C LEU A 166 20.71 6.19 -9.36
N SER A 167 21.27 5.95 -10.54
CA SER A 167 20.53 5.76 -11.78
C SER A 167 19.71 4.48 -11.67
N TRP A 168 18.40 4.61 -11.44
CA TRP A 168 17.46 3.51 -11.64
C TRP A 168 17.43 3.18 -13.14
N LYS A 169 18.12 2.12 -13.55
CA LYS A 169 17.83 1.47 -14.84
C LYS A 169 16.68 0.50 -14.60
N SER A 170 15.60 0.76 -15.31
CA SER A 170 14.39 -0.06 -15.43
C SER A 170 14.69 -1.46 -15.93
#